data_AF-A0A1L9PJE3-F1
#
_entry.id   AF-A0A1L9PJE3-F1
#
_cell.length_a   1.000
_cell.length_b   1.000
_cell.length_c   1.000
_cell.angle_alpha   90.00
_cell.angle_beta   90.00
_cell.angle_gamma   90.00
#
_symmetry.space_group_name_H-M   'P 1'
#
loop_
_entity.id
_entity.type
_entity.pdbx_description
1 polymer ?
#
loop_
_entity_poly.entity_id
_entity_poly.type
_entity_poly.pdbx_seq_one_letter_code
_entity_poly.pdbx_strand_id
1 'polypeptide(L)'
;MTPQTVAPNKPGNPVAHYHERRFALGFGTWLSGILVLGLAAAIVAKARPSPLRFAASYNVAAATLQFILIFFGSSKPASETDPRPPQRATAALVVSTLIWAAAFPVMFVFASDDEAFQVLDLKKRGVLDLGLSVVSGLENITLACGAFGVSAFLCVLVQWYYTIRLYQGGFEREHVRAAYHD
;
A
#
# COMPACT_ATOMS: atom_id res chain seq x y z
N MET A 1 -30.61 -33.73 -22.67
CA MET A 1 -29.58 -33.14 -21.80
C MET A 1 -28.21 -33.45 -22.41
N THR A 2 -27.64 -32.49 -23.13
CA THR A 2 -26.27 -32.59 -23.62
C THR A 2 -25.31 -32.27 -22.47
N PRO A 3 -24.27 -33.08 -22.23
CA PRO A 3 -23.29 -32.79 -21.21
C PRO A 3 -22.54 -31.50 -21.60
N GLN A 4 -22.54 -30.52 -20.70
CA GLN A 4 -21.67 -29.36 -20.83
C GLN A 4 -20.22 -29.84 -20.70
N THR A 5 -19.51 -29.88 -21.81
CA THR A 5 -18.05 -29.97 -21.82
C THR A 5 -17.51 -28.72 -21.15
N VAL A 6 -17.06 -28.85 -19.89
CA VAL A 6 -16.22 -27.86 -19.22
C VAL A 6 -15.00 -27.70 -20.11
N ALA A 7 -14.89 -26.56 -20.77
CA ALA A 7 -13.73 -26.24 -21.58
C ALA A 7 -12.48 -26.38 -20.68
N PRO A 8 -11.42 -27.08 -21.12
CA PRO A 8 -10.20 -27.15 -20.36
C PRO A 8 -9.68 -25.73 -20.20
N ASN A 9 -9.53 -25.27 -18.94
CA ASN A 9 -8.84 -24.02 -18.61
C ASN A 9 -7.50 -24.05 -19.35
N LYS A 10 -7.35 -23.27 -20.43
CA LYS A 10 -6.06 -23.05 -21.06
C LYS A 10 -5.08 -22.69 -19.95
N PRO A 11 -3.88 -23.30 -19.88
CA PRO A 11 -2.87 -22.82 -18.95
C PRO A 11 -2.65 -21.33 -19.26
N GLY A 12 -3.08 -20.48 -18.34
CA GLY A 12 -2.99 -19.03 -18.51
C GLY A 12 -1.54 -18.65 -18.74
N ASN A 13 -1.30 -17.67 -19.62
CA ASN A 13 0.04 -17.20 -19.92
C ASN A 13 0.75 -16.79 -18.62
N PRO A 14 1.86 -17.45 -18.23
CA PRO A 14 2.50 -17.21 -16.94
C PRO A 14 3.06 -15.78 -16.82
N VAL A 15 3.48 -15.17 -17.94
CA VAL A 15 3.97 -13.79 -17.97
C VAL A 15 2.84 -12.81 -17.69
N ALA A 16 1.70 -12.98 -18.38
CA ALA A 16 0.51 -12.17 -18.15
C ALA A 16 0.03 -12.29 -16.69
N HIS A 17 -0.04 -13.51 -16.17
CA HIS A 17 -0.41 -13.78 -14.78
C HIS A 17 0.44 -12.98 -13.77
N TYR A 18 1.77 -12.96 -13.94
CA TYR A 18 2.64 -12.23 -13.03
C TYR A 18 2.48 -10.71 -13.13
N HIS A 19 2.29 -10.17 -14.33
CA HIS A 19 2.04 -8.74 -14.50
C HIS A 19 0.69 -8.32 -13.95
N GLU A 20 -0.37 -9.10 -14.18
CA GLU A 20 -1.70 -8.86 -13.63
C GLU A 20 -1.69 -8.88 -12.11
N ARG A 21 -1.08 -9.90 -11.49
CA ARG A 21 -0.98 -10.01 -10.02
C ARG A 21 -0.18 -8.88 -9.42
N ARG A 22 0.92 -8.49 -10.08
CA ARG A 22 1.71 -7.32 -9.69
C ARG A 22 0.88 -6.03 -9.77
N PHE A 23 0.14 -5.83 -10.86
CA PHE A 23 -0.70 -4.65 -11.02
C PHE A 23 -1.86 -4.61 -10.01
N ALA A 24 -2.52 -5.74 -9.76
CA ALA A 24 -3.57 -5.87 -8.76
C ALA A 24 -3.09 -5.50 -7.34
N LEU A 25 -1.87 -5.90 -6.97
CA LEU A 25 -1.26 -5.48 -5.71
C LEU A 25 -0.84 -4.01 -5.72
N GLY A 26 -0.46 -3.46 -6.88
CA GLY A 26 -0.29 -2.02 -7.09
C GLY A 26 -1.57 -1.26 -6.76
N PHE A 27 -2.70 -1.75 -7.26
CA PHE A 27 -4.03 -1.21 -6.93
C PHE A 27 -4.36 -1.37 -5.44
N GLY A 28 -4.05 -2.50 -4.82
CA GLY A 28 -4.21 -2.70 -3.36
C GLY A 28 -3.39 -1.71 -2.53
N THR A 29 -2.16 -1.42 -2.97
CA THR A 29 -1.29 -0.40 -2.35
C THR A 29 -1.89 1.00 -2.51
N TRP A 30 -2.43 1.32 -3.69
CA TRP A 30 -3.10 2.58 -3.97
C TRP A 30 -4.35 2.77 -3.11
N LEU A 31 -5.19 1.74 -2.99
CA LEU A 31 -6.39 1.77 -2.15
C LEU A 31 -6.02 1.96 -0.68
N SER A 32 -5.03 1.21 -0.18
CA SER A 32 -4.51 1.39 1.18
C SER A 32 -3.96 2.81 1.38
N GLY A 33 -3.29 3.36 0.37
CA GLY A 33 -2.80 4.74 0.36
C GLY A 33 -3.92 5.78 0.52
N ILE A 34 -5.07 5.63 -0.15
CA ILE A 34 -6.22 6.52 0.01
C ILE A 34 -6.75 6.48 1.45
N LEU A 35 -6.82 5.29 2.06
CA LEU A 35 -7.27 5.14 3.44
C LEU A 35 -6.29 5.82 4.40
N VAL A 36 -4.98 5.62 4.21
CA VAL A 36 -3.94 6.33 4.97
C VAL A 36 -4.06 7.84 4.79
N LEU A 37 -4.30 8.33 3.57
CA LEU A 37 -4.47 9.77 3.30
C LEU A 37 -5.61 10.37 4.13
N GLY A 38 -6.78 9.73 4.12
CA GLY A 38 -7.95 10.19 4.87
C GLY A 38 -7.72 10.15 6.39
N LEU A 39 -7.15 9.06 6.90
CA LEU A 39 -6.88 8.89 8.33
C LEU A 39 -5.78 9.85 8.81
N ALA A 40 -4.70 9.98 8.06
CA ALA A 40 -3.61 10.91 8.37
C ALA A 40 -4.09 12.37 8.35
N ALA A 41 -4.91 12.75 7.37
CA ALA A 41 -5.53 14.08 7.34
C ALA A 41 -6.44 14.33 8.57
N ALA A 42 -7.21 13.32 8.98
CA ALA A 42 -8.03 13.40 10.20
C ALA A 42 -7.16 13.57 11.46
N ILE A 43 -6.00 12.93 11.54
CA ILE A 43 -5.05 13.09 12.64
C ILE A 43 -4.44 14.48 12.61
N VAL A 44 -4.01 14.99 11.45
CA VAL A 44 -3.48 16.35 11.33
C VAL A 44 -4.49 17.41 11.76
N ALA A 45 -5.78 17.19 11.46
CA ALA A 45 -6.86 18.10 11.85
C ALA A 45 -7.17 18.09 13.36
N LYS A 46 -6.99 16.94 14.02
CA LYS A 46 -7.37 16.74 15.43
C LYS A 46 -6.21 16.82 16.42
N ALA A 47 -4.99 16.48 15.98
CA ALA A 47 -3.81 16.46 16.83
C ALA A 47 -3.34 17.89 17.14
N ARG A 48 -2.99 18.10 18.41
CA ARG A 48 -2.25 19.29 18.83
C ARG A 48 -0.86 19.30 18.18
N PRO A 49 -0.11 20.41 18.22
CA PRO A 49 1.29 20.40 17.79
C PRO A 49 2.10 19.38 18.62
N SER A 50 2.28 18.19 18.07
CA SER A 50 2.99 17.05 18.70
C SER A 50 3.74 16.26 17.62
N PRO A 51 4.69 15.39 18.01
CA PRO A 51 5.38 14.48 17.07
C PRO A 51 4.41 13.66 16.21
N LEU A 52 3.26 13.26 16.76
CA LEU A 52 2.19 12.57 16.03
C LEU A 52 1.66 13.38 14.85
N ARG A 53 1.50 14.70 15.00
CA ARG A 53 1.05 15.57 13.91
C ARG A 53 2.07 15.65 12.78
N PHE A 54 3.36 15.60 13.09
CA PHE A 54 4.43 15.52 12.08
C PHE A 54 4.42 14.16 11.37
N ALA A 55 4.26 13.06 12.12
CA ALA A 55 4.12 11.72 11.58
C ALA A 55 2.92 11.60 10.62
N ALA A 56 1.78 12.17 11.02
CA ALA A 56 0.57 12.22 10.21
C ALA A 56 0.77 13.09 8.96
N SER A 57 1.42 14.26 9.08
CA SER A 57 1.75 15.10 7.93
C SER A 57 2.66 14.39 6.92
N TYR A 58 3.64 13.63 7.40
CA TYR A 58 4.46 12.77 6.55
C TYR A 58 3.61 11.71 5.83
N ASN A 59 2.71 11.05 6.54
CA ASN A 59 1.80 10.05 5.96
C ASN A 59 0.85 10.65 4.91
N VAL A 60 0.40 11.90 5.07
CA VAL A 60 -0.35 12.64 4.03
C VAL A 60 0.50 12.82 2.77
N ALA A 61 1.76 13.25 2.90
CA ALA A 61 2.65 13.42 1.77
C ALA A 61 2.98 12.08 1.08
N ALA A 62 3.28 11.06 1.86
CA ALA A 62 3.53 9.69 1.43
C ALA A 62 2.34 9.13 0.61
N ALA A 63 1.13 9.23 1.15
CA ALA A 63 -0.07 8.75 0.48
C ALA A 63 -0.42 9.55 -0.78
N THR A 64 -0.21 10.87 -0.77
CA THR A 64 -0.38 11.72 -1.96
C THR A 64 0.60 11.32 -3.06
N LEU A 65 1.86 11.05 -2.72
CA LEU A 65 2.83 10.58 -3.68
C LEU A 65 2.46 9.17 -4.20
N GLN A 66 2.02 8.26 -3.34
CA GLN A 66 1.53 6.94 -3.76
C GLN A 66 0.35 7.04 -4.73
N PHE A 67 -0.55 8.01 -4.54
CA PHE A 67 -1.65 8.27 -5.46
C PHE A 67 -1.15 8.57 -6.88
N ILE A 68 -0.04 9.30 -7.01
CA ILE A 68 0.59 9.62 -8.29
C ILE A 68 1.34 8.39 -8.87
N LEU A 69 1.95 7.56 -8.02
CA LEU A 69 2.77 6.43 -8.46
C LEU A 69 2.00 5.35 -9.23
N ILE A 70 0.69 5.20 -9.01
CA ILE A 70 -0.15 4.23 -9.74
C ILE A 70 -0.11 4.44 -11.26
N PHE A 71 0.01 5.70 -11.70
CA PHE A 71 0.04 6.07 -13.13
C PHE A 71 1.33 5.65 -13.84
N PHE A 72 2.38 5.32 -13.08
CA PHE A 72 3.63 4.77 -13.60
C PHE A 72 3.63 3.24 -13.60
N GLY A 73 2.60 2.61 -13.01
CA GLY A 73 2.40 1.17 -13.04
C GLY A 73 2.17 0.63 -14.46
N SER A 74 2.33 -0.68 -14.62
CA SER A 74 2.00 -1.36 -15.87
C SER A 74 1.66 -2.81 -15.61
N SER A 75 0.63 -3.29 -16.28
CA SER A 75 0.22 -4.69 -16.35
C SER A 75 0.81 -5.43 -17.55
N LYS A 76 1.77 -4.82 -18.26
CA LYS A 76 2.36 -5.39 -19.48
C LYS A 76 3.89 -5.46 -19.40
N PRO A 77 4.52 -6.37 -20.14
CA PRO A 77 5.97 -6.39 -20.33
C PRO A 77 6.52 -5.10 -20.96
N ALA A 78 7.82 -4.89 -20.83
CA ALA A 78 8.52 -3.73 -21.41
C ALA A 78 8.59 -3.79 -22.94
N SER A 79 8.65 -5.00 -23.52
CA SER A 79 8.64 -5.22 -24.96
C SER A 79 8.15 -6.64 -25.29
N GLU A 80 7.95 -6.94 -26.58
CA GLU A 80 7.62 -8.30 -27.03
C GLU A 80 8.71 -9.36 -26.73
N THR A 81 9.94 -8.92 -26.45
CA THR A 81 11.09 -9.81 -26.22
C THR A 81 11.59 -9.77 -24.79
N ASP A 82 11.18 -8.80 -23.99
CA ASP A 82 11.59 -8.62 -22.60
C ASP A 82 10.39 -8.81 -21.65
N PRO A 83 10.35 -9.89 -20.85
CA PRO A 83 9.27 -10.15 -19.90
C PRO A 83 9.23 -9.15 -18.75
N ARG A 84 10.28 -8.34 -18.55
CA ARG A 84 10.41 -7.45 -17.41
C ARG A 84 9.36 -6.34 -17.44
N PRO A 85 9.00 -5.80 -16.27
CA PRO A 85 8.26 -4.55 -16.21
C PRO A 85 8.97 -3.39 -16.88
N PRO A 86 8.23 -2.40 -17.42
CA PRO A 86 8.79 -1.13 -17.83
C PRO A 86 9.63 -0.48 -16.72
N GLN A 87 10.73 0.17 -17.09
CA GLN A 87 11.64 0.81 -16.12
C GLN A 87 10.91 1.81 -15.21
N ARG A 88 9.98 2.60 -15.75
CA ARG A 88 9.14 3.52 -14.97
C ARG A 88 8.32 2.81 -13.88
N ALA A 89 7.80 1.61 -14.16
CA ALA A 89 7.03 0.83 -13.20
C ALA A 89 7.92 0.24 -12.11
N THR A 90 9.18 -0.09 -12.44
CA THR A 90 10.17 -0.54 -11.47
C THR A 90 10.64 0.62 -10.58
N ALA A 91 10.90 1.79 -11.17
CA ALA A 91 11.25 3.00 -10.42
C ALA A 91 10.13 3.40 -9.46
N ALA A 92 8.87 3.38 -9.92
CA ALA A 92 7.71 3.65 -9.06
C ALA A 92 7.61 2.66 -7.89
N LEU A 93 7.90 1.37 -8.12
CA LEU A 93 7.92 0.36 -7.07
C LEU A 93 9.02 0.62 -6.03
N VAL A 94 10.22 1.00 -6.45
CA VAL A 94 11.32 1.38 -5.55
C VAL A 94 10.91 2.57 -4.68
N VAL A 95 10.38 3.63 -5.28
CA VAL A 95 9.92 4.82 -4.55
C VAL A 95 8.81 4.46 -3.57
N SER A 96 7.81 3.68 -4.01
CA SER A 96 6.73 3.18 -3.15
C SER A 96 7.27 2.40 -1.95
N THR A 97 8.29 1.57 -2.16
CA THR A 97 8.93 0.79 -1.09
C THR A 97 9.55 1.68 -0.04
N LEU A 98 10.33 2.68 -0.46
CA LEU A 98 11.00 3.61 0.47
C LEU A 98 9.99 4.42 1.28
N ILE A 99 8.93 4.89 0.64
CA ILE A 99 7.87 5.66 1.29
C ILE A 99 7.17 4.82 2.35
N TRP A 100 6.68 3.63 1.98
CA TRP A 100 5.91 2.81 2.91
C TRP A 100 6.78 2.19 4.00
N ALA A 101 8.04 1.87 3.72
CA ALA A 101 9.00 1.43 4.74
C ALA A 101 9.23 2.48 5.83
N ALA A 102 9.10 3.77 5.52
CA ALA A 102 9.24 4.86 6.49
C ALA A 102 7.89 5.30 7.09
N ALA A 103 6.80 5.25 6.34
CA ALA A 103 5.50 5.81 6.74
C ALA A 103 4.87 5.13 7.95
N PHE A 104 4.77 3.79 7.94
CA PHE A 104 4.11 3.07 9.03
C PHE A 104 4.95 3.04 10.33
N PRO A 105 6.28 2.84 10.33
CA PRO A 105 7.05 2.85 11.58
C PRO A 105 7.02 4.21 12.25
N VAL A 106 7.18 5.29 11.48
CA VAL A 106 7.08 6.67 11.97
C VAL A 106 5.72 6.88 12.66
N MET A 107 4.64 6.35 12.07
CA MET A 107 3.31 6.45 12.68
C MET A 107 3.23 5.74 14.04
N PHE A 108 3.74 4.50 14.15
CA PHE A 108 3.67 3.73 15.40
C PHE A 108 4.60 4.24 16.50
N VAL A 109 5.81 4.69 16.13
CA VAL A 109 6.77 5.27 17.08
C VAL A 109 6.16 6.52 17.72
N PHE A 110 5.69 7.46 16.92
CA PHE A 110 5.14 8.71 17.45
C PHE A 110 3.73 8.58 18.03
N ALA A 111 3.00 7.49 17.74
CA ALA A 111 1.79 7.14 18.48
C ALA A 111 2.10 6.70 19.92
N SER A 112 3.24 6.04 20.15
CA SER A 112 3.63 5.54 21.47
C SER A 112 4.17 6.65 22.38
N ASP A 113 4.77 7.69 21.79
CA ASP A 113 5.41 8.81 22.50
C ASP A 113 4.50 10.01 22.78
N ASP A 114 3.27 10.06 22.24
CA ASP A 114 2.40 11.23 22.44
C ASP A 114 1.77 11.20 23.85
N GLU A 115 2.09 12.23 24.66
CA GLU A 115 1.55 12.41 26.02
C GLU A 115 0.02 12.42 26.06
N ALA A 116 -0.65 12.75 24.94
CA ALA A 116 -2.11 12.65 24.82
C ALA A 116 -2.64 11.24 25.07
N PHE A 117 -1.84 10.19 24.81
CA PHE A 117 -2.16 8.80 25.09
C PHE A 117 -1.64 8.33 26.46
N GLN A 118 -0.69 9.04 27.07
CA GLN A 118 -0.15 8.69 28.40
C GLN A 118 -1.06 9.14 29.58
N VAL A 119 -1.98 10.09 29.36
CA VAL A 119 -2.86 10.66 30.42
C VAL A 119 -4.12 9.82 30.70
N LEU A 120 -4.25 8.62 30.09
CA LEU A 120 -5.29 7.64 30.44
C LEU A 120 -5.03 6.91 31.78
N ASP A 121 -4.29 7.52 32.70
CA ASP A 121 -4.18 7.07 34.09
C ASP A 121 -5.48 7.45 34.83
N LEU A 122 -6.18 6.43 35.35
CA LEU A 122 -7.59 6.38 35.78
C LEU A 122 -8.03 7.40 36.87
N LYS A 123 -7.17 8.34 37.28
CA LYS A 123 -7.29 9.03 38.59
C LYS A 123 -7.99 10.39 38.58
N LYS A 124 -8.39 10.96 37.43
CA LYS A 124 -9.07 12.28 37.36
C LYS A 124 -10.38 12.23 36.56
N ARG A 125 -11.46 11.75 37.19
CA ARG A 125 -12.74 11.38 36.55
C ARG A 125 -13.84 12.47 36.42
N GLY A 126 -13.59 13.74 36.77
CA GLY A 126 -14.69 14.73 36.92
C GLY A 126 -15.03 15.60 35.70
N VAL A 127 -14.06 15.92 34.84
CA VAL A 127 -14.21 16.90 33.73
C VAL A 127 -13.79 16.27 32.38
N LEU A 128 -13.56 14.95 32.36
CA LEU A 128 -12.74 14.25 31.39
C LEU A 128 -13.52 13.61 30.22
N ASP A 129 -14.85 13.64 30.23
CA ASP A 129 -15.67 12.78 29.35
C ASP A 129 -15.65 13.20 27.86
N LEU A 130 -15.64 14.51 27.59
CA LEU A 130 -15.53 15.02 26.22
C LEU A 130 -14.10 14.83 25.64
N GLY A 131 -13.09 14.94 26.50
CA GLY A 131 -11.69 14.73 26.14
C GLY A 131 -11.37 13.25 25.89
N LEU A 132 -11.92 12.34 26.71
CA LEU A 132 -11.78 10.89 26.58
C LEU A 132 -12.30 10.36 25.24
N SER A 133 -13.48 10.81 24.80
CA SER A 133 -14.07 10.40 23.52
C SER A 133 -13.20 10.84 22.33
N VAL A 134 -12.66 12.06 22.37
CA VAL A 134 -11.76 12.57 21.32
C VAL A 134 -10.42 11.86 21.32
N VAL A 135 -9.84 11.58 22.50
CA VAL A 135 -8.54 10.86 22.64
C VAL A 135 -8.67 9.41 22.19
N SER A 136 -9.72 8.70 22.63
CA SER A 136 -9.99 7.32 22.17
C SER A 136 -10.27 7.26 20.67
N GLY A 137 -10.96 8.27 20.12
CA GLY A 137 -11.14 8.42 18.67
C GLY A 137 -9.82 8.64 17.93
N LEU A 138 -8.92 9.46 18.48
CA LEU A 138 -7.61 9.74 17.87
C LEU A 138 -6.68 8.53 17.90
N GLU A 139 -6.71 7.74 18.97
CA GLU A 139 -5.95 6.50 19.12
C GLU A 139 -6.37 5.48 18.05
N ASN A 140 -7.68 5.25 17.93
CA ASN A 140 -8.24 4.32 16.94
C ASN A 140 -7.90 4.74 15.50
N ILE A 141 -8.00 6.03 15.18
CA ILE A 141 -7.63 6.56 13.86
C ILE A 141 -6.13 6.39 13.61
N THR A 142 -5.30 6.58 14.63
CA THR A 142 -3.83 6.45 14.55
C THR A 142 -3.41 5.00 14.31
N LEU A 143 -3.97 4.06 15.07
CA LEU A 143 -3.72 2.62 14.88
C LEU A 143 -4.21 2.15 13.52
N ALA A 144 -5.39 2.59 13.09
CA ALA A 144 -5.91 2.28 11.75
C ALA A 144 -4.99 2.83 10.65
N CYS A 145 -4.51 4.07 10.80
CA CYS A 145 -3.58 4.70 9.85
C CYS A 145 -2.29 3.88 9.70
N GLY A 146 -1.67 3.50 10.84
CA GLY A 146 -0.49 2.64 10.85
C GLY A 146 -0.75 1.27 10.24
N ALA A 147 -1.88 0.62 10.56
CA ALA A 147 -2.26 -0.68 10.02
C ALA A 147 -2.47 -0.68 8.50
N PHE A 148 -3.12 0.34 7.94
CA PHE A 148 -3.22 0.49 6.49
C PHE A 148 -1.88 0.78 5.83
N GLY A 149 -0.98 1.51 6.51
CA GLY A 149 0.41 1.68 6.06
C GLY A 149 1.18 0.36 5.99
N VAL A 150 1.00 -0.53 6.99
CA VAL A 150 1.57 -1.89 6.98
C VAL A 150 0.97 -2.72 5.84
N SER A 151 -0.35 -2.66 5.64
CA SER A 151 -1.03 -3.33 4.53
C SER A 151 -0.46 -2.88 3.18
N ALA A 152 -0.29 -1.57 2.97
CA ALA A 152 0.33 -1.03 1.76
C ALA A 152 1.75 -1.57 1.57
N PHE A 153 2.56 -1.60 2.63
CA PHE A 153 3.91 -2.14 2.58
C PHE A 153 3.94 -3.64 2.24
N LEU A 154 3.04 -4.45 2.81
CA LEU A 154 2.91 -5.87 2.46
C LEU A 154 2.55 -6.06 0.98
N CYS A 155 1.63 -5.26 0.44
CA CYS A 155 1.32 -5.28 -0.99
C CYS A 155 2.56 -4.97 -1.85
N VAL A 156 3.40 -4.01 -1.43
CA VAL A 156 4.66 -3.68 -2.11
C VAL A 156 5.67 -4.83 -2.06
N LEU A 157 5.81 -5.52 -0.93
CA LEU A 157 6.69 -6.69 -0.82
C LEU A 157 6.25 -7.82 -1.75
N VAL A 158 4.94 -8.07 -1.85
CA VAL A 158 4.43 -9.10 -2.77
C VAL A 158 4.55 -8.65 -4.24
N GLN A 159 4.47 -7.34 -4.54
CA GLN A 159 4.82 -6.82 -5.88
C GLN A 159 6.28 -7.07 -6.23
N TRP A 160 7.21 -6.93 -5.26
CA TRP A 160 8.61 -7.28 -5.45
C TRP A 160 8.79 -8.77 -5.74
N TYR A 161 8.07 -9.65 -5.04
CA TYR A 161 8.09 -11.08 -5.33
C TYR A 161 7.77 -11.36 -6.81
N TYR A 162 6.67 -10.81 -7.33
CA TYR A 162 6.30 -10.99 -8.74
C TYR A 162 7.29 -10.33 -9.70
N THR A 163 7.84 -9.17 -9.33
CA THR A 163 8.87 -8.50 -10.12
C THR A 163 10.11 -9.38 -10.22
N ILE A 164 10.62 -9.91 -9.11
CA ILE A 164 11.79 -10.80 -9.08
C ILE A 164 11.54 -12.06 -9.94
N ARG A 165 10.35 -12.65 -9.86
CA ARG A 165 9.96 -13.79 -10.73
C ARG A 165 10.03 -13.43 -12.21
N LEU A 166 9.63 -12.23 -12.60
CA LEU A 166 9.74 -11.74 -13.98
C LEU A 166 11.20 -11.49 -14.42
N TYR A 167 12.08 -11.11 -13.50
CA TYR A 167 13.52 -10.91 -13.79
C TYR A 167 14.31 -12.22 -13.84
N GLN A 168 13.93 -13.22 -13.04
CA GLN A 168 14.64 -14.51 -12.93
C GLN A 168 14.03 -15.62 -13.79
N GLY A 169 12.79 -15.45 -14.26
CA GLY A 169 12.08 -16.47 -15.02
C GLY A 169 12.59 -16.61 -16.45
N GLY A 170 12.91 -17.84 -16.85
CA GLY A 170 13.11 -18.19 -18.25
C GLY A 170 11.75 -18.42 -18.92
N PHE A 171 11.20 -17.38 -19.54
CA PHE A 171 9.92 -17.47 -20.24
C PHE A 171 10.13 -17.72 -21.74
N GLU A 172 9.27 -18.54 -22.33
CA GLU A 172 9.23 -18.71 -23.78
C GLU A 172 8.81 -17.41 -24.46
N ARG A 173 9.43 -17.10 -25.61
CA ARG A 173 9.17 -15.85 -26.35
C ARG A 173 7.71 -15.69 -26.76
N GLU A 174 7.02 -16.80 -27.03
CA GLU A 174 5.60 -16.80 -27.39
C GLU A 174 4.74 -16.29 -26.23
N HIS A 175 5.05 -16.69 -24.99
CA HIS A 175 4.38 -16.19 -23.80
C HIS A 175 4.65 -14.69 -23.58
N VAL A 176 5.88 -14.22 -23.81
CA VAL A 176 6.21 -12.79 -23.66
C VAL A 176 5.45 -11.94 -24.69
N ARG A 177 5.49 -12.34 -25.96
CA ARG A 177 4.78 -11.64 -27.04
C ARG A 177 3.27 -11.64 -26.80
N ALA A 178 2.69 -12.78 -26.44
CA ALA A 178 1.26 -12.87 -26.15
C ALA A 178 0.87 -11.92 -25.00
N ALA A 179 1.65 -11.86 -23.92
CA ALA A 179 1.39 -10.97 -22.78
C ALA A 179 1.59 -9.48 -23.10
N TYR A 180 2.35 -9.14 -24.14
CA TYR A 180 2.54 -7.76 -24.59
C TYR A 180 1.36 -7.23 -25.41
N HIS A 181 0.71 -8.10 -26.19
CA HIS A 181 -0.42 -7.72 -27.06
C HIS A 181 -1.81 -7.89 -26.42
N ASP A 182 -1.93 -8.66 -25.36
CA ASP A 182 -3.14 -8.74 -24.50
C ASP A 182 -3.35 -7.40 -23.78
#